data_AF-A0A7M3XLX1-F1
#
_entry.id   AF-A0A7M3XLX1-F1
#
_cell.length_a   1.000
_cell.length_b   1.000
_cell.length_c   1.000
_cell.angle_alpha   90.00
_cell.angle_beta   90.00
_cell.angle_gamma   90.00
#
_symmetry.space_group_name_H-M   'P 1'
#
loop_
_entity.id
_entity.type
_entity.pdbx_description
1 polymer ?
#
loop_
_entity_poly.entity_id
_entity_poly.type
_entity_poly.pdbx_seq_one_letter_code
_entity_poly.pdbx_strand_id
1 'polypeptide(L)'
;MGFCINCGNQHQDGVRFCRFCGTAQPSEQLLARLRAESEQIRLLVLQMQQQQAHAQNDAYARLEAMRLQAEAAARNQQNQQYRPPGW
;
A
#
# COMPACT_ATOMS: atom_id res chain seq x y z
N MET A 1 -20.77 -18.04 -14.16
CA MET A 1 -21.01 -19.37 -13.56
C MET A 1 -20.53 -19.32 -12.13
N GLY A 2 -21.38 -19.70 -11.19
CA GLY A 2 -21.10 -19.68 -9.76
C GLY A 2 -21.02 -21.09 -9.17
N PHE A 3 -20.46 -21.19 -7.97
CA PHE A 3 -20.41 -22.43 -7.20
C PHE A 3 -21.17 -22.26 -5.90
N CYS A 4 -21.84 -23.32 -5.46
CA CYS A 4 -22.60 -23.29 -4.23
C CYS A 4 -21.66 -23.11 -3.03
N ILE A 5 -21.92 -22.09 -2.21
CA ILE A 5 -21.13 -21.80 -1.01
C ILE A 5 -21.15 -22.92 0.05
N ASN A 6 -22.07 -23.88 -0.07
CA ASN A 6 -22.22 -24.99 0.87
C ASN A 6 -21.70 -26.32 0.29
N CYS A 7 -22.18 -26.73 -0.88
CA CYS A 7 -21.85 -28.04 -1.45
C CYS A 7 -20.87 -28.00 -2.63
N GLY A 8 -20.40 -26.83 -3.05
CA GLY A 8 -19.41 -26.67 -4.14
C GLY A 8 -19.91 -27.05 -5.53
N ASN A 9 -21.17 -27.48 -5.70
CA ASN A 9 -21.72 -27.81 -7.02
C ASN A 9 -21.88 -26.55 -7.86
N GLN A 10 -21.57 -26.67 -9.15
CA GLN A 10 -21.70 -25.57 -10.10
C GLN A 10 -23.19 -25.29 -10.38
N HIS A 11 -23.52 -24.00 -10.48
CA HIS A 11 -24.85 -23.55 -10.84
C HIS A 11 -24.79 -22.29 -11.70
N GLN A 12 -25.92 -21.99 -12.35
CA GLN A 12 -26.08 -20.76 -13.11
C GLN A 12 -26.01 -19.55 -12.19
N ASP A 13 -25.62 -18.41 -12.74
CA ASP A 13 -25.60 -17.15 -11.99
C ASP A 13 -27.04 -16.71 -11.66
N GLY A 14 -27.25 -16.07 -10.51
CA GLY A 14 -28.56 -15.55 -10.11
C GLY A 14 -29.54 -16.56 -9.51
N VAL A 15 -29.16 -17.83 -9.31
CA VAL A 15 -30.02 -18.79 -8.59
C VAL A 15 -30.16 -18.39 -7.12
N ARG A 16 -31.37 -18.47 -6.57
CA ARG A 16 -31.63 -18.17 -5.15
C ARG A 16 -31.39 -19.37 -4.22
N PHE A 17 -31.45 -20.59 -4.76
CA PHE A 17 -31.27 -21.83 -4.01
C PHE A 17 -30.42 -22.80 -4.82
N CYS A 18 -29.57 -23.56 -4.15
CA CYS A 18 -28.82 -24.62 -4.79
C CYS A 18 -29.75 -25.80 -5.12
N ARG A 19 -29.78 -26.21 -6.39
CA ARG A 19 -30.55 -27.38 -6.84
C ARG A 19 -30.08 -28.72 -6.25
N PHE A 20 -28.87 -28.78 -5.69
CA PHE A 20 -28.28 -30.00 -5.16
C PHE A 20 -28.41 -30.13 -3.64
N CYS A 21 -28.19 -29.06 -2.88
CA CYS A 21 -28.23 -29.09 -1.41
C CYS A 21 -29.34 -28.22 -0.79
N GLY A 22 -30.15 -27.52 -1.59
CA GLY A 22 -31.25 -26.66 -1.12
C GLY A 22 -30.81 -25.37 -0.43
N THR A 23 -29.51 -25.16 -0.21
CA THR A 23 -29.00 -23.98 0.50
C THR A 23 -29.26 -22.70 -0.29
N ALA A 24 -29.80 -21.69 0.40
CA ALA A 24 -30.02 -20.37 -0.17
C ALA A 24 -28.68 -19.78 -0.62
N GLN A 25 -28.62 -19.32 -1.86
CA GLN A 25 -27.47 -18.62 -2.40
C GLN A 25 -27.58 -17.12 -2.09
N PRO A 26 -26.45 -16.46 -1.82
CA PRO A 26 -26.42 -15.02 -1.61
C PRO A 26 -27.00 -14.27 -2.80
N SER A 27 -27.73 -13.19 -2.51
CA SER A 27 -28.40 -12.40 -3.55
C SER A 27 -27.38 -11.68 -4.44
N GLU A 28 -27.78 -11.39 -5.67
CA GLU A 28 -26.94 -10.66 -6.62
C GLU A 28 -26.53 -9.28 -6.09
N GLN A 29 -27.42 -8.61 -5.36
CA GLN A 29 -27.12 -7.33 -4.72
C GLN A 29 -26.01 -7.44 -3.67
N LEU A 30 -26.03 -8.49 -2.85
CA LEU A 30 -24.98 -8.74 -1.87
C LEU A 30 -23.65 -9.02 -2.58
N LEU A 31 -23.67 -9.83 -3.63
CA LEU A 31 -22.47 -10.12 -4.43
C LEU A 31 -21.90 -8.86 -5.07
N ALA A 32 -22.76 -8.01 -5.63
CA ALA A 32 -22.35 -6.75 -6.23
C ALA A 32 -21.68 -5.82 -5.21
N ARG A 33 -22.24 -5.71 -4.00
CA ARG A 33 -21.64 -4.92 -2.91
C ARG A 33 -20.28 -5.49 -2.50
N LEU A 34 -20.19 -6.80 -2.28
CA LEU A 34 -18.93 -7.45 -1.89
C LEU A 34 -17.84 -7.25 -2.95
N ARG A 35 -18.19 -7.30 -4.24
CA ARG A 35 -17.24 -6.99 -5.32
C ARG A 35 -16.77 -5.54 -5.26
N ALA A 36 -17.70 -4.58 -5.18
CA ALA A 36 -17.36 -3.17 -5.08
C ALA A 36 -16.48 -2.86 -3.85
N GLU A 37 -16.76 -3.49 -2.71
CA GLU A 37 -15.95 -3.37 -1.50
C GLU A 37 -14.55 -3.97 -1.70
N SER A 38 -14.45 -5.16 -2.31
CA SER A 38 -13.15 -5.78 -2.61
C SER A 38 -12.29 -4.94 -3.55
N GLU A 39 -12.90 -4.26 -4.53
CA GLU A 39 -12.21 -3.33 -5.43
C GLU A 39 -11.73 -2.10 -4.68
N GLN A 40 -12.55 -1.54 -3.79
CA GLN A 40 -12.18 -0.39 -2.96
C GLN A 40 -11.00 -0.72 -2.03
N ILE A 41 -11.02 -1.89 -1.38
CA ILE A 41 -9.91 -2.35 -0.54
C ILE A 41 -8.63 -2.49 -1.38
N ARG A 42 -8.72 -3.07 -2.58
CA ARG A 42 -7.56 -3.23 -3.47
C ARG A 42 -6.95 -1.88 -3.84
N LEU A 43 -7.78 -0.89 -4.17
CA LEU A 43 -7.31 0.46 -4.49
C LEU A 43 -6.67 1.16 -3.28
N LEU A 44 -7.28 1.03 -2.10
CA LEU A 44 -6.74 1.57 -0.86
C LEU A 44 -5.35 1.01 -0.56
N VAL A 45 -5.17 -0.31 -0.69
CA VAL A 45 -3.87 -0.96 -0.47
C VAL A 45 -2.83 -0.47 -1.48
N LEU A 46 -3.21 -0.31 -2.75
CA LEU A 46 -2.32 0.23 -3.78
C LEU A 46 -1.87 1.66 -3.49
N GLN A 47 -2.82 2.52 -3.07
CA GLN A 47 -2.52 3.89 -2.68
C GLN A 47 -1.61 3.93 -1.45
N MET A 48 -1.88 3.10 -0.44
CA MET A 48 -1.07 3.02 0.77
C MET A 48 0.36 2.56 0.45
N GLN A 49 0.52 1.58 -0.45
CA GLN A 49 1.83 1.13 -0.89
C GLN A 49 2.63 2.25 -1.59
N GLN A 50 1.97 3.04 -2.45
CA GLN A 50 2.62 4.19 -3.09
C GLN A 50 3.02 5.25 -2.05
N GLN A 51 2.13 5.60 -1.11
CA GLN A 51 2.44 6.56 -0.06
C GLN A 51 3.62 6.13 0.80
N GLN A 52 3.69 4.85 1.18
CA GLN A 52 4.81 4.31 1.95
C GLN A 52 6.12 4.38 1.17
N ALA A 53 6.12 4.07 -0.13
CA ALA A 53 7.30 4.19 -0.97
C ALA A 53 7.81 5.64 -1.07
N HIS A 54 6.90 6.61 -1.25
CA HIS A 54 7.27 8.03 -1.28
C HIS A 54 7.84 8.49 0.06
N ALA A 55 7.17 8.18 1.18
CA ALA A 55 7.63 8.55 2.51
C ALA A 55 9.02 7.97 2.84
N GLN A 56 9.31 6.74 2.41
CA GLN A 56 10.62 6.11 2.60
C GLN A 56 11.71 6.81 1.79
N ASN A 57 11.44 7.15 0.52
CA ASN A 57 12.38 7.89 -0.32
C ASN A 57 12.68 9.30 0.23
N ASP A 58 11.63 10.02 0.67
CA ASP A 58 11.77 11.34 1.28
C ASP A 58 12.58 11.30 2.57
N ALA A 59 12.35 10.29 3.42
CA ALA A 59 13.11 10.09 4.65
C ALA A 59 14.60 9.83 4.36
N TYR A 60 14.91 9.00 3.35
CA TYR A 60 16.28 8.74 2.94
C TYR A 60 16.97 10.01 2.42
N ALA A 61 16.31 10.77 1.54
CA ALA A 61 16.86 12.02 1.00
C ALA A 61 17.15 13.06 2.09
N ARG A 62 16.28 13.18 3.11
CA ARG A 62 16.51 14.08 4.25
C ARG A 62 17.70 13.65 5.10
N LEU A 63 17.86 12.35 5.33
CA LEU A 63 19.01 11.82 6.07
C LEU A 63 20.31 12.06 5.32
N GLU A 64 20.32 11.88 3.99
CA GLU A 64 21.49 12.16 3.16
C GLU A 64 21.86 13.64 3.17
N ALA A 65 20.89 14.54 2.99
CA ALA A 65 21.12 15.98 3.07
C ALA A 65 21.67 16.40 4.45
N MET A 66 21.17 15.81 5.52
CA MET A 66 21.67 16.07 6.88
C MET A 66 23.14 15.64 7.04
N ARG A 67 23.50 14.46 6.52
CA ARG A 67 24.89 13.98 6.55
C ARG A 67 25.84 14.93 5.83
N LEU A 68 25.49 15.33 4.61
CA LEU A 68 26.29 16.28 3.82
C LEU A 68 26.46 17.63 4.52
N GLN A 69 25.39 18.13 5.17
CA GLN A 69 25.46 19.38 5.92
C GLN A 69 26.39 19.28 7.13
N ALA A 70 26.35 18.16 7.85
CA ALA A 70 27.24 17.92 8.99
C ALA A 70 28.71 17.85 8.54
N GLU A 71 29.00 17.16 7.44
CA GLU A 71 30.35 17.10 6.86
C GLU A 71 30.84 18.47 6.39
N ALA A 72 29.99 19.27 5.74
CA ALA A 72 30.32 20.63 5.33
C ALA A 72 30.61 21.56 6.52
N ALA A 73 29.85 21.44 7.60
CA ALA A 73 30.07 22.20 8.83
C ALA A 73 31.41 21.82 9.50
N ALA A 74 31.73 20.52 9.56
CA ALA A 74 33.01 20.03 10.08
C ALA A 74 34.19 20.55 9.25
N ARG A 75 34.07 20.54 7.92
CA ARG A 75 35.09 21.10 7.02
C ARG A 75 35.27 22.61 7.20
N ASN A 76 34.18 23.35 7.41
CA ASN A 76 34.26 24.79 7.68
C ASN A 76 34.96 25.08 9.01
N GLN A 77 34.67 24.30 10.06
CA GLN A 77 35.40 24.40 11.33
C GLN A 77 36.90 24.13 11.18
N GLN A 78 37.29 23.11 10.41
CA GLN A 78 38.70 22.85 10.12
C GLN A 78 39.39 24.03 9.41
N ASN A 79 38.69 24.67 8.48
CA ASN A 79 39.24 25.82 7.76
C ASN A 79 39.39 27.05 8.67
N GLN A 80 38.49 27.25 9.64
CA GLN A 80 38.64 28.29 10.66
C GLN A 80 39.79 28.00 11.64
N GLN A 81 40.02 26.72 11.96
CA GLN A 81 41.16 26.28 12.78
C GLN A 81 42.49 26.53 12.06
N TYR A 82 42.53 26.36 10.73
CA TYR A 82 43.69 26.68 9.89
C TYR A 82 43.72 28.18 9.54
N ARG A 83 43.83 29.05 10.54
CA ARG A 83 44.13 30.47 10.31
C ARG A 83 45.65 30.60 10.14
N PRO A 84 46.17 30.83 8.92
CA PRO A 84 47.62 30.96 8.74
C PRO A 84 48.11 32.16 9.56
N PRO A 85 49.26 32.05 10.25
CA PRO A 85 49.86 33.19 10.93
C PRO A 85 50.14 34.28 9.89
N GLY A 86 49.56 35.45 10.10
CA GLY A 86 49.86 36.63 9.29
C GLY A 86 51.30 37.05 9.52
N TRP A 87 52.05 37.16 8.44
CA TRP A 87 53.39 37.76 8.41
C TRP A 87 53.29 39.26 8.69
#